data_AF-A5TT56-F1
#
_entry.id   AF-A5TT56-F1
#
_cell.length_a   1.000
_cell.length_b   1.000
_cell.length_c   1.000
_cell.angle_alpha   90.00
_cell.angle_beta   90.00
_cell.angle_gamma   90.00
#
_symmetry.space_group_name_H-M   'P 1'
#
loop_
_entity.id
_entity.type
_entity.pdbx_description
1 polymer ?
#
loop_
_entity_poly.entity_id
_entity_poly.type
_entity_poly.pdbx_seq_one_letter_code
_entity_poly.pdbx_strand_id
1 'polypeptide(L)'
;MLKKIVLSILSIFLIACSSIRTIRDSVEKKEVIKQAIYTSQKEVVLLGNNYDYLFEKEEAKKIVTLIDFLKVEGLKENINQIEKKIIVDENGKVKLSVNTKFKILKKNKEDINRKEQEKFIYNLKKKLEEKKIKYEIDEDNRSWNFSLSDEININGEVIKLEEHNKILEETSKQSINLNIDLIIYYPKKIRKFDALKTVGAGWGLLFFVSAISVAL
;
A
#
# COMPACT_ATOMS: atom_id res chain seq x y z
N MET A 1 19.88 46.74 -40.61
CA MET A 1 20.23 45.35 -40.19
C MET A 1 19.87 45.03 -38.73
N LEU A 2 19.71 46.03 -37.85
CA LEU A 2 19.36 45.85 -36.44
C LEU A 2 18.04 45.06 -36.18
N LYS A 3 17.00 45.30 -36.99
CA LYS A 3 15.70 44.58 -36.88
C LYS A 3 15.82 43.06 -37.06
N LYS A 4 16.76 42.57 -37.88
CA LYS A 4 16.96 41.12 -38.10
C LYS A 4 17.73 40.46 -36.94
N ILE A 5 18.67 41.19 -36.33
CA ILE A 5 19.43 40.72 -35.17
C ILE A 5 18.52 40.63 -33.93
N VAL A 6 17.66 41.63 -33.70
CA VAL A 6 16.69 41.60 -32.59
C VAL A 6 15.69 40.45 -32.76
N LEU A 7 15.20 40.20 -33.97
CA LEU A 7 14.28 39.07 -34.25
C LEU A 7 14.96 37.70 -34.02
N SER A 8 16.25 37.60 -34.37
CA SER A 8 17.04 36.39 -34.16
C SER A 8 17.32 36.13 -32.67
N ILE A 9 17.59 37.17 -31.87
CA ILE A 9 17.79 37.05 -30.42
C ILE A 9 16.47 36.69 -29.71
N LEU A 10 15.34 37.27 -30.15
CA LEU A 10 14.01 36.93 -29.62
C LEU A 10 13.65 35.45 -29.89
N SER A 11 14.05 34.91 -31.05
CA SER A 11 13.81 33.50 -31.39
C SER A 11 14.61 32.50 -30.55
N ILE A 12 15.78 32.89 -30.04
CA ILE A 12 16.60 32.06 -29.15
C ILE A 12 15.97 31.99 -27.75
N PHE A 13 15.36 33.08 -27.27
CA PHE A 13 14.69 33.12 -25.97
C PHE A 13 13.37 32.31 -25.92
N LEU A 14 12.70 32.11 -27.05
CA LEU A 14 11.42 31.36 -27.11
C LEU A 14 11.59 29.83 -27.12
N ILE A 15 12.81 29.31 -27.35
CA ILE A 15 13.07 27.85 -27.41
C ILE A 15 13.49 27.29 -26.04
N ALA A 16 13.76 28.14 -25.04
CA ALA A 16 14.19 27.71 -23.71
C ALA A 16 13.03 27.48 -22.71
N CYS A 17 11.78 27.37 -23.17
CA CYS A 17 10.71 26.80 -22.35
C CYS A 17 10.88 25.28 -22.28
N SER A 18 11.81 24.80 -21.45
CA SER A 18 11.89 23.37 -21.12
C SER A 18 10.54 22.96 -20.52
N SER A 19 9.71 22.24 -21.29
CA SER A 19 8.41 21.81 -20.82
C SER A 19 8.62 20.83 -19.66
N ILE A 20 8.28 21.25 -18.45
CA ILE A 20 8.24 20.37 -17.28
C ILE A 20 6.99 19.51 -17.42
N ARG A 21 7.17 18.19 -17.55
CA ARG A 21 6.05 17.24 -17.53
C ARG A 21 5.97 16.61 -16.15
N THR A 22 4.78 16.61 -15.57
CA THR A 22 4.51 15.83 -14.35
C THR A 22 4.08 14.43 -14.77
N ILE A 23 4.78 13.41 -14.29
CA ILE A 23 4.36 12.00 -14.38
C ILE A 23 3.98 11.50 -12.99
N ARG A 24 3.21 10.41 -12.95
CA ARG A 24 2.94 9.70 -11.70
C ARG A 24 4.07 8.69 -11.46
N ASP A 25 4.69 8.76 -10.29
CA ASP A 25 5.69 7.80 -9.82
C ASP A 25 5.20 7.17 -8.51
N SER A 26 5.82 6.08 -8.06
CA SER A 26 5.45 5.40 -6.82
C SER A 26 6.64 4.97 -5.99
N VAL A 27 6.45 4.88 -4.68
CA VAL A 27 7.40 4.26 -3.75
C VAL A 27 6.71 3.16 -2.96
N GLU A 28 7.39 2.03 -2.82
CA GLU A 28 6.95 0.92 -1.97
C GLU A 28 7.69 0.96 -0.64
N LYS A 29 6.95 0.79 0.45
CA LYS A 29 7.43 0.75 1.83
C LYS A 29 6.73 -0.35 2.60
N LYS A 30 7.28 -0.68 3.78
CA LYS A 30 6.57 -1.49 4.77
C LYS A 30 5.82 -0.57 5.72
N GLU A 31 4.59 -0.94 6.03
CA GLU A 31 3.72 -0.30 7.00
C GLU A 31 3.38 -1.30 8.11
N VAL A 32 3.35 -0.82 9.34
CA VAL A 32 2.96 -1.62 10.49
C VAL A 32 1.82 -0.92 11.20
N ILE A 33 0.61 -1.43 11.01
CA ILE A 33 -0.55 -0.96 11.77
C ILE A 33 -0.41 -1.46 13.20
N LYS A 34 -0.06 -0.54 14.09
CA LYS A 34 0.16 -0.80 15.51
C LYS A 34 -1.16 -1.05 16.21
N GLN A 35 -2.15 -0.20 15.99
CA GLN A 35 -3.40 -0.17 16.74
C GLN A 35 -4.56 0.32 15.87
N ALA A 36 -5.79 0.10 16.35
CA ALA A 36 -6.99 0.63 15.75
C ALA A 36 -7.86 1.27 16.83
N ILE A 37 -8.30 2.50 16.60
CA ILE A 37 -9.10 3.28 17.54
C ILE A 37 -10.48 3.50 16.94
N TYR A 38 -11.50 3.35 17.78
CA TYR A 38 -12.88 3.61 17.42
C TYR A 38 -13.26 4.99 17.95
N THR A 39 -13.64 5.90 17.06
CA THR A 39 -14.08 7.24 17.48
C THR A 39 -15.55 7.19 17.90
N SER A 40 -15.99 8.16 18.69
CA SER A 40 -17.40 8.33 19.06
C SER A 40 -18.31 8.58 17.85
N GLN A 41 -17.74 8.97 16.72
CA GLN A 41 -18.44 9.29 15.46
C GLN A 41 -18.59 8.08 14.53
N LYS A 42 -18.33 6.86 15.03
CA LYS A 42 -18.37 5.59 14.27
C LYS A 42 -17.31 5.54 13.16
N GLU A 43 -16.18 6.18 13.39
CA GLU A 43 -15.03 6.09 12.50
C GLU A 43 -14.00 5.14 13.11
N VAL A 44 -13.12 4.64 12.26
CA VAL A 44 -11.96 3.88 12.70
C VAL A 44 -10.71 4.60 12.23
N VAL A 45 -9.78 4.81 13.17
CA VAL A 45 -8.43 5.25 12.85
C VAL A 45 -7.49 4.06 13.01
N LEU A 46 -6.77 3.71 11.95
CA LEU A 46 -5.64 2.79 12.03
C LEU A 46 -4.36 3.58 12.28
N LEU A 47 -3.68 3.28 13.38
CA LEU A 47 -2.39 3.90 13.72
C LEU A 47 -1.26 3.12 13.09
N GLY A 48 -0.60 3.72 12.10
CA GLY A 48 0.56 3.13 11.41
C GLY A 48 1.89 3.64 11.94
N ASN A 49 2.99 3.11 11.44
CA ASN A 49 4.34 3.63 11.71
C ASN A 49 4.79 4.69 10.69
N ASN A 50 4.18 4.77 9.51
CA ASN A 50 4.43 5.87 8.56
C ASN A 50 3.30 6.90 8.56
N TYR A 51 2.04 6.45 8.56
CA TYR A 51 0.86 7.30 8.49
C TYR A 51 -0.26 6.76 9.38
N ASP A 52 -1.17 7.65 9.77
CA ASP A 52 -2.45 7.29 10.35
C ASP A 52 -3.54 7.31 9.27
N TYR A 53 -4.53 6.43 9.38
CA TYR A 53 -5.53 6.23 8.34
C TYR A 53 -6.93 6.31 8.93
N LEU A 54 -7.75 7.23 8.40
CA LEU A 54 -9.15 7.41 8.80
C LEU A 54 -10.09 6.68 7.84
N PHE A 55 -11.05 5.95 8.42
CA PHE A 55 -12.13 5.28 7.71
C PHE A 55 -13.46 5.65 8.34
N GLU A 56 -14.41 6.08 7.52
CA GLU A 56 -15.72 6.55 7.98
C GLU A 56 -16.86 5.61 7.55
N LYS A 57 -18.00 5.71 8.24
CA LYS A 57 -19.30 5.14 7.81
C LYS A 57 -19.21 3.63 7.52
N GLU A 58 -19.59 3.21 6.31
CA GLU A 58 -19.58 1.79 5.92
C GLU A 58 -18.16 1.24 5.81
N GLU A 59 -17.17 2.07 5.47
CA GLU A 59 -15.76 1.65 5.40
C GLU A 59 -15.22 1.34 6.80
N ALA A 60 -15.59 2.14 7.80
CA ALA A 60 -15.28 1.87 9.21
C ALA A 60 -15.79 0.48 9.66
N LYS A 61 -17.03 0.10 9.28
CA LYS A 61 -17.61 -1.21 9.62
C LYS A 61 -16.83 -2.37 9.00
N LYS A 62 -16.33 -2.21 7.77
CA LYS A 62 -15.47 -3.21 7.12
C LYS A 62 -14.16 -3.36 7.89
N ILE A 63 -13.54 -2.27 8.34
CA ILE A 63 -12.34 -2.31 9.18
C ILE A 63 -12.60 -3.05 10.50
N VAL A 64 -13.71 -2.75 11.19
CA VAL A 64 -14.10 -3.47 12.42
C VAL A 64 -14.17 -4.97 12.17
N THR A 65 -14.80 -5.35 11.05
CA THR A 65 -14.93 -6.76 10.65
C THR A 65 -13.57 -7.41 10.40
N LEU A 66 -12.63 -6.70 9.76
CA LEU A 66 -11.26 -7.18 9.58
C LEU A 66 -10.51 -7.33 10.90
N ILE A 67 -10.61 -6.36 11.81
CA ILE A 67 -9.93 -6.44 13.12
C ILE A 67 -10.48 -7.61 13.94
N ASP A 68 -11.80 -7.84 13.91
CA ASP A 68 -12.41 -9.01 14.53
C ASP A 68 -11.95 -10.33 13.90
N PHE A 69 -11.67 -10.32 12.60
CA PHE A 69 -11.11 -11.46 11.90
C PHE A 69 -9.71 -11.78 12.41
N LEU A 70 -8.87 -10.77 12.64
CA LEU A 70 -7.51 -10.91 13.19
C LEU A 70 -7.46 -11.60 14.56
N LYS A 71 -8.57 -11.61 15.32
CA LYS A 71 -8.67 -12.26 16.63
C LYS A 71 -8.90 -13.78 16.56
N VAL A 72 -9.03 -14.37 15.37
CA VAL A 72 -9.19 -15.82 15.20
C VAL A 72 -7.92 -16.53 15.71
N GLU A 73 -8.11 -17.51 16.59
CA GLU A 73 -7.02 -18.35 17.13
C GLU A 73 -6.23 -19.02 15.98
N GLY A 74 -4.91 -18.91 16.00
CA GLY A 74 -4.02 -19.43 14.96
C GLY A 74 -3.89 -18.54 13.71
N LEU A 75 -4.69 -17.47 13.58
CA LEU A 75 -4.60 -16.57 12.43
C LEU A 75 -3.33 -15.72 12.47
N LYS A 76 -2.91 -15.23 13.64
CA LYS A 76 -1.75 -14.32 13.77
C LYS A 76 -0.46 -14.92 13.20
N GLU A 77 -0.29 -16.24 13.25
CA GLU A 77 0.86 -16.96 12.71
C GLU A 77 0.78 -17.15 11.20
N ASN A 78 -0.43 -17.16 10.64
CA ASN A 78 -0.70 -17.42 9.22
C ASN A 78 -1.10 -16.15 8.45
N ILE A 79 -1.34 -15.03 9.14
CA ILE A 79 -1.83 -13.77 8.56
C ILE A 79 -0.85 -13.16 7.55
N ASN A 80 0.44 -13.51 7.65
CA ASN A 80 1.47 -13.09 6.70
C ASN A 80 1.32 -13.76 5.32
N GLN A 81 0.56 -14.85 5.23
CA GLN A 81 0.26 -15.54 3.96
C GLN A 81 -0.87 -14.85 3.19
N ILE A 82 -1.60 -13.96 3.85
CA ILE A 82 -2.63 -13.12 3.21
C ILE A 82 -1.98 -11.80 2.85
N GLU A 83 -1.84 -11.57 1.54
CA GLU A 83 -1.31 -10.32 0.99
C GLU A 83 -2.28 -9.16 1.29
N LYS A 84 -1.73 -8.05 1.76
CA LYS A 84 -2.49 -6.85 2.13
C LYS A 84 -1.71 -5.63 1.69
N LYS A 85 -2.40 -4.67 1.12
CA LYS A 85 -1.80 -3.44 0.58
C LYS A 85 -2.58 -2.23 1.02
N ILE A 86 -1.87 -1.20 1.44
CA ILE A 86 -2.39 0.17 1.51
C ILE A 86 -1.82 0.91 0.32
N ILE A 87 -2.71 1.52 -0.45
CA ILE A 87 -2.37 2.38 -1.57
C ILE A 87 -2.78 3.79 -1.21
N VAL A 88 -1.83 4.72 -1.22
CA VAL A 88 -2.04 6.14 -0.99
C VAL A 88 -1.83 6.88 -2.31
N ASP A 89 -2.83 7.65 -2.73
CA ASP A 89 -2.69 8.50 -3.91
C ASP A 89 -2.05 9.86 -3.58
N GLU A 90 -1.76 10.63 -4.61
CA GLU A 90 -1.17 11.97 -4.51
C GLU A 90 -2.00 12.98 -3.71
N ASN A 91 -3.28 12.71 -3.46
CA ASN A 91 -4.19 13.56 -2.69
C ASN A 91 -4.40 13.03 -1.25
N GLY A 92 -3.67 11.99 -0.85
CA GLY A 92 -3.81 11.36 0.46
C GLY A 92 -5.03 10.45 0.58
N LYS A 93 -5.70 10.09 -0.52
CA LYS A 93 -6.77 9.09 -0.48
C LYS A 93 -6.19 7.69 -0.41
N VAL A 94 -6.82 6.87 0.42
CA VAL A 94 -6.33 5.56 0.82
C VAL A 94 -7.25 4.49 0.25
N LYS A 95 -6.64 3.44 -0.29
CA LYS A 95 -7.30 2.16 -0.55
C LYS A 95 -6.56 1.06 0.21
N LEU A 96 -7.19 0.52 1.24
CA LEU A 96 -6.75 -0.72 1.88
C LEU A 96 -7.37 -1.89 1.10
N SER A 97 -6.52 -2.81 0.65
CA SER A 97 -6.91 -4.01 -0.07
C SER A 97 -6.36 -5.25 0.64
N VAL A 98 -7.20 -6.28 0.78
CA VAL A 98 -6.79 -7.60 1.27
C VAL A 98 -7.04 -8.61 0.16
N ASN A 99 -6.02 -9.38 -0.18
CA ASN A 99 -6.10 -10.38 -1.23
C ASN A 99 -7.12 -11.45 -0.85
N THR A 100 -8.04 -11.72 -1.77
CA THR A 100 -9.13 -12.67 -1.59
C THR A 100 -8.70 -14.11 -1.86
N LYS A 101 -7.54 -14.30 -2.49
CA LYS A 101 -6.99 -15.63 -2.79
C LYS A 101 -5.72 -15.85 -1.99
N PHE A 102 -5.71 -16.88 -1.17
CA PHE A 102 -4.54 -17.23 -0.37
C PHE A 102 -4.44 -18.73 -0.14
N LYS A 103 -3.20 -19.18 0.07
CA LYS A 103 -2.84 -20.58 0.19
C LYS A 103 -2.18 -20.83 1.53
N ILE A 104 -2.67 -21.84 2.26
CA ILE A 104 -2.07 -22.32 3.50
C ILE A 104 -1.44 -23.69 3.22
N LEU A 105 -0.12 -23.78 3.36
CA LEU A 105 0.62 -25.03 3.15
C LEU A 105 0.47 -25.96 4.36
N LYS A 106 0.16 -27.22 4.06
CA LYS A 106 0.04 -28.29 5.05
C LYS A 106 1.43 -28.69 5.56
N LYS A 107 1.62 -28.63 6.87
CA LYS A 107 2.78 -29.27 7.53
C LYS A 107 2.67 -30.81 7.44
N ASN A 108 3.76 -31.51 7.74
CA ASN A 108 3.79 -32.97 7.72
C ASN A 108 2.77 -33.55 8.73
N LYS A 109 2.19 -34.73 8.44
CA LYS A 109 1.08 -35.30 9.22
C LYS A 109 1.45 -35.64 10.66
N GLU A 110 2.70 -36.00 10.91
CA GLU A 110 3.22 -36.37 12.23
C GLU A 110 3.61 -35.17 13.10
N ASP A 111 3.63 -33.95 12.51
CA ASP A 111 3.96 -32.73 13.24
C ASP A 111 2.81 -32.33 14.15
N ILE A 112 3.07 -32.05 15.44
CA ILE A 112 2.05 -31.57 16.38
C ILE A 112 1.37 -30.29 15.89
N ASN A 113 2.10 -29.48 15.13
CA ASN A 113 1.61 -28.26 14.51
C ASN A 113 0.55 -28.53 13.42
N ARG A 114 0.46 -29.77 12.90
CA ARG A 114 -0.56 -30.17 11.92
C ARG A 114 -1.98 -30.09 12.50
N LYS A 115 -2.15 -30.57 13.73
CA LYS A 115 -3.44 -30.53 14.43
C LYS A 115 -3.85 -29.09 14.73
N GLU A 116 -2.90 -28.25 15.09
CA GLU A 116 -3.11 -26.81 15.30
C GLU A 116 -3.50 -26.11 14.00
N GLN A 117 -2.85 -26.44 12.87
CA GLN A 117 -3.26 -25.95 11.55
C GLN A 117 -4.69 -26.37 11.19
N GLU A 118 -5.07 -27.61 11.44
CA GLU A 118 -6.42 -28.09 11.16
C GLU A 118 -7.47 -27.38 12.03
N LYS A 119 -7.16 -27.14 13.32
CA LYS A 119 -7.99 -26.33 14.22
C LYS A 119 -8.12 -24.88 13.72
N PHE A 120 -7.02 -24.29 13.25
CA PHE A 120 -7.03 -22.96 12.64
C PHE A 120 -7.92 -22.91 11.39
N ILE A 121 -7.78 -23.87 10.48
CA ILE A 121 -8.60 -23.95 9.26
C ILE A 121 -10.10 -24.07 9.61
N TYR A 122 -10.44 -24.89 10.60
CA TYR A 122 -11.81 -25.02 11.09
C TYR A 122 -12.33 -23.69 11.67
N ASN A 123 -11.56 -23.03 12.54
CA ASN A 123 -11.93 -21.74 13.12
C ASN A 123 -12.06 -20.63 12.06
N LEU A 124 -11.20 -20.66 11.05
CA LEU A 124 -11.22 -19.73 9.92
C LEU A 124 -12.53 -19.87 9.12
N LYS A 125 -12.89 -21.09 8.72
CA LYS A 125 -14.15 -21.39 8.03
C LYS A 125 -15.36 -20.90 8.83
N LYS A 126 -15.41 -21.27 10.11
CA LYS A 126 -16.48 -20.85 11.03
C LYS A 126 -16.58 -19.32 11.11
N LYS A 127 -15.46 -18.60 11.20
CA LYS A 127 -15.47 -17.13 11.26
C LYS A 127 -15.96 -16.49 9.96
N LEU A 128 -15.56 -17.04 8.82
CA LEU A 128 -16.04 -16.59 7.50
C LEU A 128 -17.57 -16.74 7.40
N GLU A 129 -18.12 -17.87 7.84
CA GLU A 129 -19.56 -18.14 7.87
C GLU A 129 -20.31 -17.19 8.83
N GLU A 130 -19.82 -17.02 10.06
CA GLU A 130 -20.39 -16.09 11.06
C GLU A 130 -20.48 -14.66 10.53
N LYS A 131 -19.46 -14.19 9.82
CA LYS A 131 -19.40 -12.86 9.22
C LYS A 131 -20.06 -12.77 7.86
N LYS A 132 -20.69 -13.87 7.38
CA LYS A 132 -21.36 -13.98 6.07
C LYS A 132 -20.44 -13.63 4.89
N ILE A 133 -19.15 -13.92 5.02
CA ILE A 133 -18.17 -13.75 3.95
C ILE A 133 -18.23 -15.00 3.08
N LYS A 134 -18.55 -14.82 1.80
CA LYS A 134 -18.60 -15.93 0.84
C LYS A 134 -17.20 -16.40 0.51
N TYR A 135 -16.98 -17.71 0.55
CA TYR A 135 -15.69 -18.31 0.24
C TYR A 135 -15.85 -19.67 -0.43
N GLU A 136 -14.84 -20.01 -1.23
CA GLU A 136 -14.59 -21.34 -1.76
C GLU A 136 -13.27 -21.86 -1.16
N ILE A 137 -13.20 -23.17 -0.96
CA ILE A 137 -11.98 -23.83 -0.53
C ILE A 137 -11.72 -25.05 -1.40
N ASP A 138 -10.53 -25.11 -1.98
CA ASP A 138 -9.99 -26.30 -2.62
C ASP A 138 -8.90 -26.90 -1.74
N GLU A 139 -9.09 -28.15 -1.34
CA GLU A 139 -8.21 -28.86 -0.41
C GLU A 139 -7.54 -30.03 -1.12
N ASP A 140 -6.20 -29.98 -1.19
CA ASP A 140 -5.37 -31.08 -1.70
C ASP A 140 -4.48 -31.66 -0.59
N ASN A 141 -3.64 -32.64 -0.93
CA ASN A 141 -2.74 -33.27 0.04
C ASN A 141 -1.67 -32.34 0.61
N ARG A 142 -1.43 -31.17 0.01
CA ARG A 142 -0.33 -30.25 0.34
C ARG A 142 -0.79 -28.90 0.85
N SER A 143 -2.06 -28.54 0.68
CA SER A 143 -2.54 -27.18 0.92
C SER A 143 -4.04 -27.06 1.08
N TRP A 144 -4.44 -25.95 1.68
CA TRP A 144 -5.78 -25.39 1.61
C TRP A 144 -5.73 -24.10 0.81
N ASN A 145 -6.47 -24.03 -0.28
CA ASN A 145 -6.52 -22.87 -1.16
C ASN A 145 -7.87 -22.17 -0.97
N PHE A 146 -7.86 -20.98 -0.40
CA PHE A 146 -9.05 -20.19 -0.16
C PHE A 146 -9.25 -19.17 -1.29
N SER A 147 -10.50 -18.97 -1.68
CA SER A 147 -10.93 -17.87 -2.54
C SER A 147 -12.15 -17.21 -1.92
N LEU A 148 -12.02 -15.97 -1.45
CA LEU A 148 -13.13 -15.14 -1.00
C LEU A 148 -13.81 -14.51 -2.22
N SER A 149 -15.14 -14.52 -2.27
CA SER A 149 -15.88 -14.05 -3.45
C SER A 149 -15.86 -12.52 -3.60
N ASP A 150 -15.81 -11.80 -2.49
CA ASP A 150 -15.90 -10.34 -2.48
C ASP A 150 -14.51 -9.73 -2.27
N GLU A 151 -14.08 -8.83 -3.16
CA GLU A 151 -12.87 -8.04 -2.95
C GLU A 151 -13.00 -7.18 -1.68
N ILE A 152 -12.06 -7.36 -0.76
CA ILE A 152 -11.96 -6.53 0.42
C ILE A 152 -11.20 -5.27 0.05
N ASN A 153 -11.94 -4.29 -0.45
CA ASN A 153 -11.45 -2.94 -0.72
C ASN A 153 -12.14 -1.95 0.21
N ILE A 154 -11.32 -1.17 0.90
CA ILE A 154 -11.77 -0.21 1.90
C ILE A 154 -11.14 1.14 1.60
N ASN A 155 -11.99 2.14 1.39
CA ASN A 155 -11.55 3.48 1.06
C ASN A 155 -11.45 4.33 2.32
N GLY A 156 -10.41 5.14 2.42
CA GLY A 156 -10.18 6.05 3.52
C GLY A 156 -9.28 7.21 3.13
N GLU A 157 -8.64 7.81 4.11
CA GLU A 157 -7.70 8.90 3.90
C GLU A 157 -6.57 8.91 4.93
N VAL A 158 -5.42 9.45 4.50
CA VAL A 158 -4.29 9.71 5.39
C VAL A 158 -4.64 10.90 6.28
N ILE A 159 -4.42 10.73 7.57
CA ILE A 159 -4.53 11.80 8.56
C ILE A 159 -3.23 11.91 9.34
N LYS A 160 -3.09 13.02 10.07
CA LYS A 160 -1.98 13.24 11.01
C LYS A 160 -2.57 13.52 12.38
N LEU A 161 -2.37 12.60 13.32
CA LEU A 161 -2.74 12.82 14.71
C LEU A 161 -1.58 13.47 15.47
N GLU A 162 -1.82 14.62 16.09
CA GLU A 162 -0.80 15.31 16.90
C GLU A 162 -0.39 14.49 18.13
N GLU A 163 -1.35 13.78 18.74
CA GLU A 163 -1.13 12.97 19.93
C GLU A 163 -0.80 11.49 19.62
N HIS A 164 -0.39 11.15 18.39
CA HIS A 164 -0.15 9.77 17.93
C HIS A 164 0.62 8.91 18.95
N ASN A 165 1.79 9.39 19.41
CA ASN A 165 2.65 8.64 20.33
C ASN A 165 1.99 8.41 21.71
N LYS A 166 1.33 9.44 22.23
CA LYS A 166 0.63 9.38 23.51
C LYS A 166 -0.51 8.37 23.44
N ILE A 167 -1.29 8.40 22.35
CA ILE A 167 -2.37 7.43 22.15
C ILE A 167 -1.79 6.00 22.05
N LEU A 168 -0.74 5.78 21.26
CA LEU A 168 -0.09 4.47 21.18
C LEU A 168 0.36 3.92 22.54
N GLU A 169 0.88 4.77 23.42
CA GLU A 169 1.30 4.39 24.76
C GLU A 169 0.11 4.01 25.65
N GLU A 170 -0.90 4.88 25.71
CA GLU A 170 -2.11 4.70 26.51
C GLU A 170 -2.92 3.46 26.08
N THR A 171 -2.98 3.17 24.78
CA THR A 171 -3.70 2.01 24.23
C THR A 171 -2.80 0.84 23.84
N SER A 172 -1.57 0.80 24.36
CA SER A 172 -0.56 -0.26 24.09
C SER A 172 -1.07 -1.70 24.29
N LYS A 173 -1.98 -1.92 25.25
CA LYS A 173 -2.61 -3.23 25.51
C LYS A 173 -3.51 -3.72 24.37
N GLN A 174 -3.91 -2.85 23.45
CA GLN A 174 -4.78 -3.14 22.30
C GLN A 174 -3.98 -3.32 21.00
N SER A 175 -2.69 -3.61 21.09
CA SER A 175 -1.83 -3.73 19.92
C SER A 175 -2.23 -4.88 18.98
N ILE A 176 -2.24 -4.56 17.69
CA ILE A 176 -2.51 -5.50 16.59
C ILE A 176 -1.18 -5.91 15.95
N ASN A 177 -0.31 -4.93 15.66
CA ASN A 177 0.98 -5.11 14.97
C ASN A 177 0.84 -5.89 13.66
N LEU A 178 0.06 -5.34 12.72
CA LEU A 178 -0.18 -5.93 11.41
C LEU A 178 0.77 -5.35 10.36
N ASN A 179 1.59 -6.21 9.75
CA ASN A 179 2.43 -5.84 8.61
C ASN A 179 1.58 -5.75 7.33
N ILE A 180 1.76 -4.65 6.60
CA ILE A 180 1.06 -4.33 5.36
C ILE A 180 2.06 -3.71 4.39
N ASP A 181 1.92 -4.00 3.09
CA ASP A 181 2.69 -3.30 2.07
C ASP A 181 2.07 -1.93 1.78
N LEU A 182 2.89 -0.90 1.70
CA LEU A 182 2.45 0.47 1.45
C LEU A 182 2.98 0.95 0.11
N ILE A 183 2.09 1.38 -0.77
CA ILE A 183 2.41 1.98 -2.07
C ILE A 183 1.93 3.42 -2.05
N ILE A 184 2.84 4.36 -2.27
CA ILE A 184 2.52 5.79 -2.25
C ILE A 184 2.79 6.36 -3.63
N TYR A 185 1.75 6.92 -4.26
CA TYR A 185 1.88 7.64 -5.51
C TYR A 185 2.17 9.12 -5.28
N TYR A 186 3.07 9.67 -6.06
CA TYR A 186 3.42 11.09 -5.99
C TYR A 186 3.69 11.68 -7.38
N PRO A 187 3.42 12.99 -7.57
CA PRO A 187 3.75 13.66 -8.82
C PRO A 187 5.26 13.87 -8.92
N LYS A 188 5.87 13.38 -9.99
CA LYS A 188 7.29 13.58 -10.32
C LYS A 188 7.43 14.49 -11.52
N LYS A 189 8.10 15.64 -11.33
CA LYS A 189 8.40 16.59 -12.39
C LYS A 189 9.66 16.15 -13.14
N ILE A 190 9.54 15.89 -14.43
CA ILE A 190 10.67 15.54 -15.31
C ILE A 190 10.86 16.67 -16.32
N ARG A 191 12.11 17.11 -16.50
CA ARG A 191 12.50 18.02 -17.59
C ARG A 191 12.72 17.21 -18.86
N LYS A 192 12.02 17.56 -19.95
CA LYS A 192 12.41 17.10 -21.28
C LYS A 192 13.80 17.67 -21.60
N PHE A 193 14.83 16.85 -21.63
CA PHE A 193 15.98 17.14 -22.49
C PHE A 193 15.58 16.73 -23.90
N ASP A 194 15.67 17.65 -24.85
CA ASP A 194 15.39 17.39 -26.26
C ASP A 194 16.37 16.33 -26.79
N ALA A 195 15.94 15.07 -26.79
CA ALA A 195 16.62 13.96 -27.44
C ALA A 195 16.55 14.04 -28.98
N LEU A 196 16.51 15.25 -29.55
CA LEU A 196 16.42 15.48 -30.99
C LEU A 196 17.38 16.59 -31.45
N LYS A 197 18.64 16.52 -30.98
CA LYS A 197 19.77 17.26 -31.60
C LYS A 197 21.04 16.42 -31.76
N THR A 198 20.91 15.09 -31.83
CA THR A 198 22.00 14.16 -32.15
C THR A 198 21.69 13.34 -33.40
N VAL A 199 21.15 13.97 -34.44
CA VAL A 199 21.32 13.49 -35.82
C VAL A 199 21.89 14.63 -36.64
N GLY A 200 23.20 14.82 -36.48
CA GLY A 200 23.96 15.83 -37.18
C GLY A 200 25.42 15.74 -36.75
N ALA A 201 26.20 14.98 -37.50
CA ALA A 201 27.66 14.82 -37.42
C ALA A 201 28.22 13.92 -36.29
N GLY A 202 28.65 12.73 -36.70
CA GLY A 202 29.98 12.17 -36.39
C GLY A 202 30.30 11.74 -34.95
N TRP A 203 30.44 10.42 -34.77
CA TRP A 203 31.39 9.75 -33.86
C TRP A 203 31.45 10.24 -32.39
N GLY A 204 30.98 9.40 -31.47
CA GLY A 204 31.29 9.59 -30.04
C GLY A 204 30.45 8.73 -29.12
N LEU A 205 30.96 7.54 -28.81
CA LEU A 205 30.47 6.66 -27.75
C LEU A 205 30.51 7.37 -26.37
N LEU A 206 29.48 7.11 -25.57
CA LEU A 206 29.44 7.02 -24.10
C LEU A 206 29.93 8.21 -23.24
N PHE A 207 29.02 8.68 -22.39
CA PHE A 207 29.12 8.72 -20.92
C PHE A 207 28.33 9.92 -20.39
N PHE A 208 27.15 9.67 -19.81
CA PHE A 208 26.60 10.55 -18.79
C PHE A 208 26.44 9.75 -17.51
N VAL A 209 27.54 9.68 -16.77
CA VAL A 209 27.52 9.56 -15.32
C VAL A 209 27.46 10.97 -14.75
N SER A 210 26.77 11.10 -13.62
CA SER A 210 26.70 12.23 -12.69
C SER A 210 25.69 13.35 -13.02
N ALA A 211 24.60 13.42 -12.23
CA ALA A 211 24.60 14.20 -10.99
C ALA A 211 23.17 14.20 -10.40
N ILE A 212 22.95 13.38 -9.37
CA ILE A 212 21.94 13.70 -8.34
C ILE A 212 22.73 13.92 -7.06
N SER A 213 22.99 15.20 -6.79
CA SER A 213 23.34 15.69 -5.47
C SER A 213 22.09 16.30 -4.85
N VAL A 214 21.87 15.95 -3.57
CA VAL A 214 21.22 16.73 -2.51
C VAL A 214 19.68 16.66 -2.48
N ALA A 215 18.98 16.42 -1.36
CA ALA A 215 19.34 16.49 0.06
C ALA A 215 18.64 15.39 0.88
N LEU A 216 19.37 14.88 1.88
CA LEU A 216 18.81 14.33 3.12
C LEU A 216 18.44 15.50 4.05
#